data_AF-A0A7V1LGN9-F1
#
_entry.id   AF-A0A7V1LGN9-F1
#
_cell.length_a   1.000
_cell.length_b   1.000
_cell.length_c   1.000
_cell.angle_alpha   90.00
_cell.angle_beta   90.00
_cell.angle_gamma   90.00
#
_symmetry.space_group_name_H-M   'P 1'
#
loop_
_entity.id
_entity.type
_entity.pdbx_description
1 polymer ?
#
loop_
_entity_poly.entity_id
_entity_poly.type
_entity_poly.pdbx_seq_one_letter_code
_entity_poly.pdbx_strand_id
1 'polypeptide(L)'
;MKTIKLLFLVFVIHFFIFSNIFPQGNTDRDVNILKMVNNVSSKRIKQNIEKLVGFVTRHTLSRTDSDSIGIGAARRWVKKTFEQYAKNSNGRMEVYFDSFMLKPDGRRIDRKVELKNVIAKLKGTDKNDNRIFIVSGHLDSRNSNSMDSTGFAPGADDDASGVAVVMELANILSKSKFPSTI
;
A
#
# COMPACT_ATOMS: atom_id res chain seq x y z
N MET A 1 60.39 -16.21 33.75
CA MET A 1 59.11 -16.95 33.62
C MET A 1 57.95 -16.37 34.44
N LYS A 2 58.15 -15.81 35.64
CA LYS A 2 57.05 -15.27 36.47
C LYS A 2 56.44 -13.97 35.90
N THR A 3 57.24 -13.10 35.29
CA THR A 3 56.80 -11.82 34.68
C THR A 3 55.96 -12.00 33.42
N ILE A 4 56.28 -12.99 32.57
CA ILE A 4 55.52 -13.30 31.34
C ILE A 4 54.12 -13.83 31.67
N LYS A 5 53.98 -14.65 32.73
CA LYS A 5 52.66 -15.14 33.19
C LYS A 5 51.76 -14.01 33.73
N LEU A 6 52.35 -12.98 34.36
CA LEU A 6 51.60 -11.83 34.87
C LEU A 6 51.13 -10.91 33.75
N LEU A 7 51.95 -10.67 32.73
CA LEU A 7 51.56 -9.92 31.52
C LEU A 7 50.45 -10.63 30.72
N PHE A 8 50.51 -11.96 30.61
CA PHE A 8 49.46 -12.74 29.94
C PHE A 8 48.13 -12.68 30.70
N LEU A 9 48.17 -12.71 32.03
CA LEU A 9 46.97 -12.63 32.88
C LEU A 9 46.29 -11.25 32.79
N VAL A 10 47.08 -10.16 32.76
CA VAL A 10 46.54 -8.80 32.60
C VAL A 10 45.93 -8.59 31.21
N PHE A 11 46.52 -9.17 30.16
CA PHE A 11 45.99 -9.09 28.80
C PHE A 11 44.68 -9.86 28.62
N VAL A 12 44.54 -11.04 29.26
CA VAL A 12 43.30 -11.83 29.23
C VAL A 12 42.18 -11.16 30.03
N ILE A 13 42.50 -10.51 31.15
CA ILE A 13 41.50 -9.75 31.94
C ILE A 13 41.04 -8.49 31.19
N HIS A 14 41.94 -7.78 30.49
CA HIS A 14 41.53 -6.65 29.63
C HIS A 14 40.70 -7.10 28.42
N PHE A 15 41.02 -8.24 27.81
CA PHE A 15 40.26 -8.75 26.67
C PHE A 15 38.82 -9.18 27.05
N PHE A 16 38.61 -9.62 28.30
CA PHE A 16 37.28 -9.96 28.80
C PHE A 16 36.43 -8.75 29.22
N ILE A 17 37.05 -7.62 29.59
CA ILE A 17 36.31 -6.39 29.95
C ILE A 17 35.82 -5.65 28.71
N PHE A 18 36.52 -5.74 27.57
CA PHE A 18 36.16 -5.03 26.34
C PHE A 18 35.17 -5.77 25.41
N SER A 19 34.87 -7.05 25.63
CA SER A 19 33.98 -7.82 24.76
C SER A 19 32.49 -7.63 25.03
N ASN A 20 32.10 -6.87 26.07
CA ASN A 20 30.69 -6.65 26.44
C ASN A 20 30.14 -5.26 26.13
N ILE A 21 30.88 -4.42 25.38
CA ILE A 21 30.41 -3.09 24.95
C ILE A 21 30.25 -3.07 23.42
N PHE A 22 29.50 -4.03 22.89
CA PHE A 22 28.74 -3.72 21.68
C PHE A 22 27.42 -3.14 22.17
N PRO A 23 27.15 -1.83 22.01
CA PRO A 23 25.79 -1.34 22.14
C PRO A 23 24.96 -2.10 21.11
N GLN A 24 24.18 -3.08 21.56
CA GLN A 24 23.02 -3.49 20.82
C GLN A 24 22.20 -2.21 20.73
N GLY A 25 22.19 -1.57 19.56
CA GLY A 25 21.36 -0.39 19.34
C GLY A 25 19.97 -0.75 19.84
N ASN A 26 19.46 -0.01 20.81
CA ASN A 26 18.10 -0.17 21.29
C ASN A 26 17.19 0.01 20.08
N THR A 27 16.81 -1.11 19.46
CA THR A 27 15.75 -1.17 18.47
C THR A 27 14.46 -1.18 19.26
N ASP A 28 14.20 -0.10 20.01
CA ASP A 28 12.91 0.07 20.64
C ASP A 28 11.90 0.30 19.52
N ARG A 29 11.39 -0.82 19.00
CA ARG A 29 10.47 -0.83 17.88
C ARG A 29 9.20 -0.15 18.35
N ASP A 30 8.75 0.86 17.62
CA ASP A 30 7.52 1.55 17.94
C ASP A 30 6.37 0.53 18.10
N VAL A 31 5.82 0.46 19.31
CA VAL A 31 4.79 -0.52 19.68
C VAL A 31 3.53 -0.34 18.83
N ASN A 32 3.21 0.88 18.40
CA ASN A 32 2.07 1.13 17.52
C ASN A 32 2.36 0.63 16.11
N ILE A 33 3.58 0.80 15.59
CA ILE A 33 3.99 0.22 14.31
C ILE A 33 3.91 -1.31 14.37
N LEU A 34 4.44 -1.94 15.43
CA LEU A 34 4.36 -3.38 15.62
C LEU A 34 2.91 -3.89 15.65
N LYS A 35 2.02 -3.19 16.36
CA LYS A 35 0.58 -3.52 16.37
C LYS A 35 -0.02 -3.44 14.97
N MET A 36 0.33 -2.44 14.18
CA MET A 36 -0.18 -2.30 12.80
C MET A 36 0.37 -3.41 11.90
N VAL A 37 1.66 -3.73 11.99
CA VAL A 37 2.29 -4.82 11.23
C VAL A 37 1.64 -6.17 11.58
N ASN A 38 1.39 -6.44 12.86
CA ASN A 38 0.72 -7.67 13.30
C ASN A 38 -0.74 -7.77 12.85
N ASN A 39 -1.37 -6.66 12.47
CA ASN A 39 -2.73 -6.66 11.94
C ASN A 39 -2.78 -6.93 10.42
N VAL A 40 -1.66 -6.92 9.71
CA VAL A 40 -1.60 -7.26 8.28
C VAL A 40 -2.03 -8.70 8.05
N SER A 41 -2.95 -8.92 7.11
CA SER A 41 -3.47 -10.23 6.79
C SER A 41 -3.21 -10.60 5.33
N SER A 42 -2.33 -11.59 5.12
CA SER A 42 -2.10 -12.19 3.80
C SER A 42 -3.39 -12.76 3.20
N LYS A 43 -4.31 -13.27 4.03
CA LYS A 43 -5.62 -13.76 3.60
C LYS A 43 -6.48 -12.64 2.98
N ARG A 44 -6.58 -11.47 3.62
CA ARG A 44 -7.34 -10.33 3.06
C ARG A 44 -6.70 -9.79 1.79
N ILE A 45 -5.36 -9.68 1.76
CA ILE A 45 -4.62 -9.26 0.57
C ILE A 45 -4.94 -10.22 -0.59
N LYS A 46 -4.82 -11.53 -0.38
CA LYS A 46 -5.15 -12.54 -1.39
C LYS A 46 -6.60 -12.42 -1.89
N GLN A 47 -7.55 -12.26 -0.99
CA GLN A 47 -8.97 -12.08 -1.34
C GLN A 47 -9.20 -10.82 -2.20
N ASN A 48 -8.51 -9.72 -1.90
CA ASN A 48 -8.58 -8.50 -2.71
C ASN A 48 -7.97 -8.70 -4.10
N ILE A 49 -6.83 -9.39 -4.20
CA ILE A 49 -6.20 -9.75 -5.48
C ILE A 49 -7.17 -10.59 -6.32
N GLU A 50 -7.72 -11.66 -5.74
CA GLU A 50 -8.67 -12.55 -6.44
C GLU A 50 -9.91 -11.79 -6.90
N LYS A 51 -10.41 -10.86 -6.08
CA LYS A 51 -11.55 -10.02 -6.47
C LYS A 51 -11.21 -9.08 -7.62
N LEU A 52 -10.02 -8.47 -7.62
CA LEU A 52 -9.56 -7.60 -8.70
C LEU A 52 -9.33 -8.37 -10.01
N VAL A 53 -8.77 -9.58 -9.93
CA VAL A 53 -8.61 -10.51 -11.06
C VAL A 53 -9.97 -10.90 -11.65
N GLY A 54 -10.98 -11.06 -10.81
CA GLY A 54 -12.33 -11.47 -11.20
C GLY A 54 -13.11 -10.49 -12.08
N PHE A 55 -12.61 -9.27 -12.34
CA PHE A 55 -13.24 -8.30 -13.24
C PHE A 55 -12.99 -8.57 -14.74
N VAL A 56 -12.35 -9.71 -15.07
CA VAL A 56 -11.92 -10.15 -16.42
C VAL A 56 -10.78 -9.30 -16.97
N THR A 57 -10.95 -7.99 -17.00
CA THR A 57 -9.96 -6.99 -17.37
C THR A 57 -10.19 -5.72 -16.57
N ARG A 58 -9.12 -4.99 -16.27
CA ARG A 58 -9.19 -3.64 -15.73
C ARG A 58 -8.58 -2.65 -16.71
N HIS A 59 -8.57 -2.96 -18.01
CA HIS A 59 -7.99 -2.08 -19.03
C HIS A 59 -8.57 -0.67 -18.95
N THR A 60 -7.71 0.33 -19.12
CA THR A 60 -8.06 1.76 -19.02
C THR A 60 -9.26 2.15 -19.91
N LEU A 61 -9.38 1.52 -21.09
CA LEU A 61 -10.48 1.72 -22.04
C LEU A 61 -11.62 0.67 -21.96
N SER A 62 -11.57 -0.25 -20.99
CA SER A 62 -12.62 -1.25 -20.82
C SER A 62 -13.94 -0.63 -20.36
N ARG A 63 -15.01 -1.41 -20.45
CA ARG A 63 -16.38 -0.95 -20.17
C ARG A 63 -16.55 -0.42 -18.74
N THR A 64 -17.43 0.57 -18.58
CA THR A 64 -17.71 1.22 -17.29
C THR A 64 -19.14 1.03 -16.78
N ASP A 65 -19.98 0.44 -17.60
CA ASP A 65 -21.42 0.22 -17.44
C ASP A 65 -21.79 -1.15 -16.84
N SER A 66 -20.79 -1.98 -16.51
CA SER A 66 -20.98 -3.29 -15.86
C SER A 66 -20.54 -3.26 -14.40
N ASP A 67 -21.22 -4.00 -13.53
CA ASP A 67 -20.87 -4.18 -12.11
C ASP A 67 -19.92 -5.35 -11.82
N SER A 68 -19.65 -6.18 -12.83
CA SER A 68 -18.81 -7.38 -12.69
C SER A 68 -17.64 -7.43 -13.66
N ILE A 69 -17.60 -6.59 -14.69
CA ILE A 69 -16.58 -6.62 -15.74
C ILE A 69 -16.02 -5.22 -15.99
N GLY A 70 -14.70 -5.13 -16.18
CA GLY A 70 -14.05 -3.91 -16.62
C GLY A 70 -13.64 -2.96 -15.49
N ILE A 71 -12.95 -1.90 -15.89
CA ILE A 71 -12.37 -0.91 -14.99
C ILE A 71 -13.43 -0.14 -14.19
N GLY A 72 -14.65 0.05 -14.74
CA GLY A 72 -15.73 0.70 -14.01
C GLY A 72 -16.19 -0.11 -12.79
N ALA A 73 -16.37 -1.42 -12.96
CA ALA A 73 -16.71 -2.33 -11.87
C ALA A 73 -15.63 -2.31 -10.78
N ALA A 74 -14.36 -2.40 -11.19
CA ALA A 74 -13.21 -2.39 -10.28
C ALA A 74 -13.13 -1.10 -9.46
N ARG A 75 -13.22 0.08 -10.11
CA ARG A 75 -13.18 1.39 -9.44
C ARG A 75 -14.28 1.54 -8.40
N ARG A 76 -15.52 1.16 -8.74
CA ARG A 76 -16.66 1.22 -7.81
C ARG A 76 -16.49 0.26 -6.64
N TRP A 77 -15.97 -0.94 -6.88
CA TRP A 77 -15.70 -1.91 -5.82
C TRP A 77 -14.62 -1.43 -4.86
N VAL A 78 -13.48 -0.92 -5.36
CA VAL A 78 -12.41 -0.36 -4.51
C VAL A 78 -12.95 0.82 -3.70
N LYS A 79 -13.69 1.75 -4.32
CA LYS A 79 -14.30 2.89 -3.63
C LYS A 79 -15.21 2.43 -2.48
N LYS A 80 -16.14 1.52 -2.76
CA LYS A 80 -17.06 0.97 -1.76
C LYS A 80 -16.30 0.30 -0.60
N THR A 81 -15.16 -0.32 -0.90
CA THR A 81 -14.34 -1.00 0.10
C THR A 81 -13.60 0.01 0.99
N PHE A 82 -13.00 1.05 0.41
CA PHE A 82 -12.46 2.17 1.18
C PHE A 82 -13.52 2.86 2.04
N GLU A 83 -14.75 3.03 1.54
CA GLU A 83 -15.86 3.56 2.34
C GLU A 83 -16.21 2.67 3.55
N GLN A 84 -16.06 1.34 3.43
CA GLN A 84 -16.20 0.47 4.60
C GLN A 84 -15.09 0.72 5.62
N TYR A 85 -13.85 0.89 5.18
CA TYR A 85 -12.73 1.20 6.09
C TYR A 85 -12.87 2.58 6.73
N ALA A 86 -13.40 3.56 5.99
CA ALA A 86 -13.62 4.92 6.48
C ALA A 86 -14.51 4.98 7.72
N LYS A 87 -15.42 4.01 7.90
CA LYS A 87 -16.27 3.88 9.11
C LYS A 87 -15.44 3.73 10.39
N ASN A 88 -14.22 3.22 10.32
CA ASN A 88 -13.32 3.07 11.47
C ASN A 88 -12.56 4.36 11.83
N SER A 89 -12.66 5.40 11.00
CA SER A 89 -11.81 6.61 11.10
C SER A 89 -12.41 7.76 11.90
N ASN A 90 -13.63 7.59 12.43
CA ASN A 90 -14.42 8.66 13.06
C ASN A 90 -14.53 9.90 12.17
N GLY A 91 -14.80 9.70 10.88
CA GLY A 91 -15.01 10.77 9.89
C GLY A 91 -13.74 11.44 9.36
N ARG A 92 -12.54 10.93 9.66
CA ARG A 92 -11.27 11.49 9.14
C ARG A 92 -10.91 11.01 7.75
N MET A 93 -11.41 9.84 7.34
CA MET A 93 -11.16 9.29 6.03
C MET A 93 -12.25 9.72 5.04
N GLU A 94 -11.86 10.49 4.04
CA GLU A 94 -12.69 10.87 2.91
C GLU A 94 -12.39 9.95 1.71
N VAL A 95 -13.42 9.51 1.00
CA VAL A 95 -13.27 8.60 -0.16
C VAL A 95 -14.01 9.16 -1.36
N TYR A 96 -13.28 9.44 -2.44
CA TYR A 96 -13.82 10.08 -3.64
C TYR A 96 -13.15 9.60 -4.92
N PHE A 97 -13.77 9.92 -6.06
CA PHE A 97 -13.14 9.77 -7.36
C PHE A 97 -12.47 11.09 -7.75
N ASP A 98 -11.18 11.04 -8.05
CA ASP A 98 -10.49 12.12 -8.77
C ASP A 98 -10.60 11.83 -10.27
N SER A 99 -11.38 12.65 -10.98
CA SER A 99 -11.84 12.36 -12.34
C SER A 99 -11.32 13.39 -13.34
N PHE A 100 -10.87 12.93 -14.50
CA PHE A 100 -10.38 13.80 -15.57
C PHE A 100 -10.63 13.18 -16.96
N MET A 101 -10.75 14.03 -17.98
CA MET A 101 -10.94 13.60 -19.36
C MET A 101 -9.61 13.50 -20.09
N LEU A 102 -9.33 12.36 -20.71
CA LEU A 102 -8.27 12.23 -21.71
C LEU A 102 -8.87 12.28 -23.12
N LYS A 103 -8.15 12.97 -24.01
CA LYS A 103 -8.41 12.99 -25.45
C LYS A 103 -7.50 11.96 -26.14
N PRO A 104 -7.81 11.56 -27.38
CA PRO A 104 -6.90 10.73 -28.16
C PRO A 104 -5.50 11.34 -28.22
N ASP A 105 -4.48 10.53 -28.00
CA ASP A 105 -3.08 10.96 -27.88
C ASP A 105 -2.17 10.43 -29.00
N GLY A 106 -2.75 9.72 -29.97
CA GLY A 106 -2.01 9.03 -31.03
C GLY A 106 -1.24 7.80 -30.54
N ARG A 107 -1.47 7.36 -29.30
CA ARG A 107 -0.82 6.21 -28.66
C ARG A 107 -1.88 5.21 -28.17
N ARG A 108 -2.07 5.08 -26.85
CA ARG A 108 -2.91 4.05 -26.22
C ARG A 108 -4.32 4.54 -25.89
N ILE A 109 -4.64 5.79 -26.22
CA ILE A 109 -5.97 6.37 -26.08
C ILE A 109 -6.48 6.69 -27.49
N ASP A 110 -7.43 5.89 -27.99
CA ASP A 110 -8.01 6.02 -29.34
C ASP A 110 -9.28 6.87 -29.38
N ARG A 111 -9.89 7.12 -28.22
CA ARG A 111 -11.13 7.88 -28.06
C ARG A 111 -11.07 8.73 -26.81
N LYS A 112 -11.95 9.73 -26.75
CA LYS A 112 -12.15 10.51 -25.52
C LYS A 112 -12.65 9.57 -24.42
N VAL A 113 -11.99 9.58 -23.26
CA VAL A 113 -12.33 8.71 -22.13
C VAL A 113 -12.25 9.47 -20.81
N GLU A 114 -13.18 9.18 -19.89
CA GLU A 114 -13.11 9.66 -18.52
C GLU A 114 -12.30 8.68 -17.67
N LEU A 115 -11.20 9.16 -17.10
CA LEU A 115 -10.41 8.42 -16.11
C LEU A 115 -10.82 8.82 -14.71
N LYS A 116 -10.76 7.86 -13.78
CA LYS A 116 -11.06 8.06 -12.36
C LYS A 116 -10.02 7.33 -11.53
N ASN A 117 -9.28 8.10 -10.73
CA ASN A 117 -8.51 7.57 -9.61
C ASN A 117 -9.45 7.33 -8.44
N VAL A 118 -9.20 6.30 -7.64
CA VAL A 118 -9.95 6.06 -6.40
C VAL A 118 -9.09 6.49 -5.23
N ILE A 119 -9.49 7.55 -4.54
CA ILE A 119 -8.70 8.15 -3.46
C ILE A 119 -9.37 7.88 -2.12
N ALA A 120 -8.59 7.41 -1.15
CA ALA A 120 -8.93 7.40 0.27
C ALA A 120 -7.94 8.30 1.00
N LYS A 121 -8.40 9.46 1.46
CA LYS A 121 -7.60 10.47 2.14
C LYS A 121 -7.88 10.41 3.64
N LEU A 122 -6.91 9.97 4.44
CA LEU A 122 -7.00 9.93 5.89
C LEU A 122 -6.41 11.21 6.48
N LYS A 123 -7.28 12.15 6.90
CA LYS A 123 -6.85 13.42 7.47
C LYS A 123 -6.07 13.22 8.78
N GLY A 124 -4.93 13.89 8.87
CA GLY A 124 -4.12 13.99 10.08
C GLY A 124 -4.82 14.73 11.22
N THR A 125 -4.33 14.54 12.44
CA THR A 125 -4.89 15.16 13.65
C THR A 125 -4.29 16.53 13.97
N ASP A 126 -3.09 16.82 13.50
CA ASP A 126 -2.45 18.12 13.70
C ASP A 126 -2.82 19.06 12.54
N LYS A 127 -3.39 20.23 12.87
CA LYS A 127 -3.78 21.24 11.87
C LYS A 127 -2.59 22.02 11.31
N ASN A 128 -1.44 21.97 11.99
CA ASN A 128 -0.22 22.67 11.59
C ASN A 128 0.75 21.75 10.82
N ASP A 129 0.47 20.45 10.76
CA ASP A 129 1.27 19.49 10.00
C ASP A 129 0.77 19.39 8.56
N ASN A 130 1.55 19.94 7.63
CA ASN A 130 1.22 19.97 6.20
C ASN A 130 1.79 18.78 5.42
N ARG A 131 2.37 17.78 6.09
CA ARG A 131 2.92 16.60 5.41
C ARG A 131 1.78 15.70 4.90
N ILE A 132 1.98 15.20 3.68
CA ILE A 132 1.11 14.23 3.02
C ILE A 132 1.98 13.05 2.60
N PHE A 133 1.61 11.85 3.04
CA PHE A 133 2.28 10.61 2.66
C PHE A 133 1.40 9.84 1.68
N ILE A 134 1.84 9.71 0.43
CA ILE A 134 1.07 9.03 -0.61
C ILE A 134 1.58 7.60 -0.75
N VAL A 135 0.66 6.63 -0.70
CA VAL A 135 0.90 5.23 -1.07
C VAL A 135 -0.05 4.87 -2.19
N SER A 136 0.46 4.32 -3.28
CA SER A 136 -0.31 4.10 -4.51
C SER A 136 0.00 2.76 -5.18
N GLY A 137 -0.99 2.23 -5.88
CA GLY A 137 -0.86 1.16 -6.88
C GLY A 137 -1.77 1.49 -8.05
N HIS A 138 -1.46 0.99 -9.25
CA HIS A 138 -2.29 1.28 -10.42
C HIS A 138 -3.39 0.23 -10.59
N LEU A 139 -4.63 0.69 -10.78
CA LEU A 139 -5.79 -0.20 -10.80
C LEU A 139 -5.96 -0.90 -12.14
N ASP A 140 -5.51 -0.28 -13.23
CA ASP A 140 -5.68 -0.82 -14.56
C ASP A 140 -4.78 -2.03 -14.81
N SER A 141 -5.18 -2.85 -15.78
CA SER A 141 -4.42 -3.99 -16.24
C SER A 141 -4.47 -4.08 -17.75
N ARG A 142 -3.57 -4.85 -18.35
CA ARG A 142 -3.61 -5.15 -19.78
C ARG A 142 -3.14 -6.57 -20.05
N ASN A 143 -3.52 -7.09 -21.21
CA ASN A 143 -2.88 -8.28 -21.75
C ASN A 143 -1.75 -7.87 -22.72
N SER A 144 -1.19 -8.86 -23.41
CA SER A 144 -0.08 -8.64 -24.35
C SER A 144 -0.43 -7.64 -25.46
N ASN A 145 -1.67 -7.60 -25.92
CA ASN A 145 -2.15 -6.58 -26.86
C ASN A 145 -2.58 -5.33 -26.10
N SER A 146 -1.81 -4.24 -26.21
CA SER A 146 -2.10 -3.00 -25.47
C SER A 146 -3.41 -2.32 -25.86
N MET A 147 -4.01 -2.67 -27.00
CA MET A 147 -5.28 -2.08 -27.46
C MET A 147 -6.48 -2.98 -27.18
N ASP A 148 -6.26 -4.20 -26.68
CA ASP A 148 -7.36 -5.09 -26.34
C ASP A 148 -7.98 -4.71 -25.00
N SER A 149 -9.07 -3.94 -25.09
CA SER A 149 -9.83 -3.47 -23.93
C SER A 149 -10.86 -4.47 -23.38
N THR A 150 -10.95 -5.66 -23.97
CA THR A 150 -12.00 -6.65 -23.67
C THR A 150 -11.47 -8.00 -23.24
N GLY A 151 -10.32 -8.41 -23.76
CA GLY A 151 -9.73 -9.70 -23.48
C GLY A 151 -9.27 -9.84 -22.04
N PHE A 152 -9.08 -11.09 -21.63
CA PHE A 152 -8.70 -11.43 -20.28
C PHE A 152 -7.33 -10.83 -19.93
N ALA A 153 -7.30 -10.01 -18.89
CA ALA A 153 -6.13 -9.30 -18.39
C ALA A 153 -6.17 -9.32 -16.85
N PRO A 154 -5.85 -10.47 -16.21
CA PRO A 154 -6.05 -10.64 -14.77
C PRO A 154 -5.21 -9.67 -13.95
N GLY A 155 -3.98 -9.38 -14.39
CA GLY A 155 -3.08 -8.41 -13.73
C GLY A 155 -2.96 -8.65 -12.23
N ALA A 156 -2.76 -9.90 -11.83
CA ALA A 156 -2.77 -10.30 -10.41
C ALA A 156 -1.60 -9.67 -9.64
N ASP A 157 -0.42 -9.66 -10.25
CA ASP A 157 0.76 -9.00 -9.72
C ASP A 157 0.99 -7.60 -10.31
N ASP A 158 0.46 -7.34 -11.51
CA ASP A 158 0.57 -6.06 -12.23
C ASP A 158 -0.83 -5.46 -12.50
N ASP A 159 -1.38 -4.64 -11.60
CA ASP A 159 -0.91 -4.35 -10.23
C ASP A 159 -2.01 -4.58 -9.19
N ALA A 160 -2.77 -5.68 -9.32
CA ALA A 160 -3.75 -6.03 -8.30
C ALA A 160 -3.10 -6.28 -6.93
N SER A 161 -1.85 -6.74 -6.89
CA SER A 161 -1.10 -6.96 -5.65
C SER A 161 -0.78 -5.64 -4.94
N GLY A 162 -0.28 -4.62 -5.64
CA GLY A 162 -0.04 -3.29 -5.08
C GLY A 162 -1.33 -2.62 -4.63
N VAL A 163 -2.39 -2.68 -5.44
CA VAL A 163 -3.71 -2.16 -5.04
C VAL A 163 -4.22 -2.87 -3.79
N ALA A 164 -4.10 -4.19 -3.71
CA ALA A 164 -4.54 -4.96 -2.54
C ALA A 164 -3.76 -4.58 -1.26
N VAL A 165 -2.46 -4.28 -1.39
CA VAL A 165 -1.64 -3.78 -0.28
C VAL A 165 -2.10 -2.38 0.15
N VAL A 166 -2.35 -1.46 -0.78
CA VAL A 166 -2.92 -0.14 -0.46
C VAL A 166 -4.28 -0.27 0.27
N MET A 167 -5.12 -1.20 -0.17
CA MET A 167 -6.40 -1.49 0.49
C MET A 167 -6.22 -2.00 1.92
N GLU A 168 -5.28 -2.92 2.15
CA GLU A 168 -4.99 -3.42 3.50
C GLU A 168 -4.38 -2.33 4.40
N LEU A 169 -3.53 -1.46 3.87
CA LEU A 169 -3.03 -0.30 4.59
C LEU A 169 -4.17 0.64 4.97
N ALA A 170 -5.08 0.98 4.05
CA ALA A 170 -6.22 1.83 4.36
C ALA A 170 -7.11 1.22 5.48
N ASN A 171 -7.36 -0.09 5.45
CA ASN A 171 -8.08 -0.81 6.51
C ASN A 171 -7.39 -0.67 7.88
N ILE A 172 -6.08 -0.87 7.95
CA ILE A 172 -5.33 -0.82 9.21
C ILE A 172 -5.18 0.63 9.70
N LEU A 173 -4.72 1.52 8.84
CA LEU A 173 -4.42 2.91 9.18
C LEU A 173 -5.68 3.71 9.52
N SER A 174 -6.86 3.36 8.97
CA SER A 174 -8.13 4.00 9.32
C SER A 174 -8.43 3.99 10.83
N LYS A 175 -7.92 2.98 11.56
CA LYS A 175 -8.13 2.79 13.00
C LYS A 175 -7.16 3.58 13.88
N SER A 176 -6.12 4.16 13.27
CA SER A 176 -5.02 4.86 13.95
C SER A 176 -5.09 6.36 13.74
N LYS A 177 -4.51 7.12 14.66
CA LYS A 177 -4.37 8.59 14.56
C LYS A 177 -2.93 8.94 14.22
N PHE A 178 -2.76 9.80 13.24
CA PHE A 178 -1.46 10.31 12.81
C PHE A 178 -1.50 11.84 12.79
N PRO A 179 -0.40 12.53 13.12
CA PRO A 179 -0.35 13.98 13.01
C PRO A 179 -0.52 14.42 11.55
N SER A 180 0.18 13.76 10.62
CA SER A 180 0.16 14.01 9.18
C SER A 180 -1.01 13.35 8.46
N THR A 181 -1.31 13.86 7.26
CA THR A 181 -2.27 13.23 6.35
C THR A 181 -1.62 12.07 5.60
N ILE A 182 -2.39 11.01 5.36
CA ILE A 182 -2.03 9.87 4.52
C ILE A 182 -3.05 9.80 3.39
#